data_AF-A0A524GLZ2-F1
#
_entry.id   AF-A0A524GLZ2-F1
#
_cell.length_a   1.000
_cell.length_b   1.000
_cell.length_c   1.000
_cell.angle_alpha   90.00
_cell.angle_beta   90.00
_cell.angle_gamma   90.00
#
_symmetry.space_group_name_H-M   'P 1'
#
loop_
_entity.id
_entity.type
_entity.pdbx_description
1 polymer ?
#
loop_
_entity_poly.entity_id
_entity_poly.type
_entity_poly.pdbx_seq_one_letter_code
_entity_poly.pdbx_strand_id
1 'polypeptide(L)' 'MPDLIIRPRRLRTTAAMRDLVAEARLDAKMLVQPHFVVPGTGVSHP' A
#
# COMPACT_ATOMS: atom_id res chain seq x y z
N MET A 1 23.41 17.28 -25.80
CA MET A 1 22.47 16.16 -25.52
C MET A 1 22.67 15.80 -24.06
N PRO A 2 21.63 15.73 -23.21
CA PRO A 2 21.84 15.49 -21.78
C PRO A 2 22.51 14.13 -21.59
N ASP A 3 23.51 14.08 -20.71
CA ASP A 3 24.18 12.83 -20.38
C ASP A 3 23.22 11.93 -19.59
N LEU A 4 23.01 10.71 -20.09
CA LEU A 4 21.99 9.79 -19.62
C LEU A 4 22.60 8.70 -18.73
N ILE A 5 23.57 9.09 -17.90
CA ILE A 5 24.19 8.23 -16.87
C ILE A 5 23.10 7.69 -15.93
N ILE A 6 22.21 8.56 -15.46
CA ILE A 6 21.10 8.19 -14.58
C ILE A 6 19.84 8.02 -15.42
N ARG A 7 19.31 6.79 -15.44
CA ARG A 7 18.06 6.45 -16.15
C ARG A 7 17.07 5.83 -15.17
N PRO A 8 16.27 6.64 -14.47
CA PRO A 8 15.34 6.15 -13.45
C PRO A 8 14.33 5.12 -13.97
N ARG A 9 14.02 5.18 -15.27
CA ARG A 9 13.14 4.21 -15.94
C ARG A 9 13.69 2.78 -15.94
N ARG A 10 14.99 2.56 -15.75
CA ARG A 10 15.60 1.21 -15.68
C ARG A 10 15.02 0.38 -14.52
N LEU A 11 14.69 1.02 -13.40
CA LEU A 11 14.06 0.36 -12.25
C LEU A 11 12.53 0.23 -12.38
N ARG A 12 11.94 0.70 -13.50
CA ARG A 12 10.49 0.72 -13.73
C ARG A 12 10.05 -0.16 -14.90
N THR A 13 10.96 -0.94 -15.47
CA THR A 13 10.77 -1.73 -16.71
C THR A 13 9.79 -2.87 -16.55
N THR A 14 9.84 -3.61 -15.44
CA THR A 14 8.97 -4.75 -15.16
C THR A 14 8.25 -4.58 -13.83
N ALA A 15 7.17 -5.34 -13.61
CA ALA A 15 6.50 -5.37 -12.30
C ALA A 15 7.47 -5.82 -11.20
N ALA A 16 8.17 -6.95 -11.40
CA ALA A 16 9.15 -7.46 -10.46
C ALA A 16 10.24 -6.45 -10.08
N MET A 17 10.74 -5.65 -11.05
CA MET A 17 11.72 -4.60 -10.76
C MET A 17 11.15 -3.49 -9.88
N ARG A 18 9.90 -3.08 -10.10
CA ARG A 18 9.23 -2.07 -9.26
C ARG A 18 8.97 -2.59 -7.85
N ASP A 19 8.57 -3.85 -7.73
CA ASP A 19 8.30 -4.47 -6.44
C ASP A 19 9.58 -4.62 -5.61
N LEU A 20 10.71 -4.97 -6.26
CA LEU A 20 12.02 -5.08 -5.60
C LEU A 20 12.52 -3.76 -4.99
N VAL A 21 12.22 -2.62 -5.64
CA VAL A 21 12.69 -1.29 -5.22
C VAL A 21 11.62 -0.47 -4.50
N ALA A 22 10.47 -1.07 -4.17
CA ALA A 22 9.38 -0.37 -3.51
C ALA A 22 9.79 0.08 -2.10
N GLU A 23 9.68 1.37 -1.82
CA GLU A 23 10.06 1.95 -0.52
C GLU A 23 8.99 1.72 0.56
N ALA A 24 7.74 1.52 0.14
CA ALA A 24 6.60 1.34 1.04
C ALA A 24 5.78 0.10 0.65
N ARG A 25 5.20 -0.54 1.67
CA ARG A 25 4.29 -1.67 1.53
C ARG A 25 3.08 -1.50 2.44
N LEU A 26 1.96 -2.11 2.06
CA LEU A 26 0.78 -2.21 2.89
C LEU A 26 0.45 -3.68 3.14
N ASP A 27 0.01 -3.99 4.36
CA ASP A 27 -0.33 -5.34 4.82
C ASP A 27 -1.57 -5.23 5.72
N ALA A 28 -2.45 -6.23 5.71
CA ALA A 28 -3.66 -6.24 6.53
C ALA A 28 -3.37 -6.00 8.02
N LYS A 29 -2.20 -6.44 8.52
CA LYS A 29 -1.77 -6.20 9.91
C LYS A 29 -1.49 -4.74 10.27
N MET A 30 -1.39 -3.87 9.27
CA MET A 30 -1.22 -2.43 9.46
C MET A 30 -2.57 -1.70 9.58
N LEU A 31 -3.67 -2.39 9.29
CA LEU A 31 -5.00 -1.80 9.30
C LEU A 31 -5.61 -1.92 10.69
N VAL A 32 -6.33 -0.87 11.08
CA VAL A 32 -7.20 -0.86 12.26
C VAL A 32 -8.63 -0.68 11.77
N GLN A 33 -9.52 -1.58 12.19
CA GLN A 33 -10.96 -1.45 11.93
C GLN A 33 -11.63 -0.89 13.19
N PRO A 34 -11.86 0.43 13.28
CA PRO A 34 -12.66 0.99 14.35
C PRO A 34 -14.10 0.51 14.23
N HIS A 35 -14.72 0.19 15.37
CA HIS A 35 -16.11 -0.26 15.45
C HIS A 35 -16.90 0.68 16.35
N PHE A 36 -18.16 0.91 15.98
CA PHE A 36 -19.13 1.55 16.87
C PHE A 36 -19.74 0.48 17.78
N VAL A 37 -19.77 0.75 19.10
CA VAL A 37 -20.33 -0.16 20.11
C VAL A 37 -21.69 0.37 20.55
N VAL A 38 -22.71 -0.50 20.51
CA VAL A 38 -24.07 -0.22 20.99
C VAL A 38 -24.44 -1.18 22.12
N PRO A 39 -25.17 -0.72 23.15
CA PRO A 39 -25.62 -1.60 24.23
C PRO A 39 -26.69 -2.59 23.76
N GLY A 40 -26.70 -3.79 24.35
CA GLY A 40 -27.63 -4.87 24.03
C GLY A 40 -27.00 -6.01 23.20
N THR A 41 -27.80 -7.01 22.83
CA THR A 41 -27.35 -8.18 22.06
C THR A 41 -28.13 -8.25 20.75
N GLY A 42 -27.43 -8.39 19.63
CA GLY A 42 -28.06 -8.46 18.30
C GLY A 42 -28.63 -7.13 17.79
N VAL A 43 -28.25 -6.01 18.41
CA VAL A 43 -28.65 -4.66 17.97
C VAL A 43 -27.70 -4.18 16.88
N SER A 44 -28.27 -3.72 15.76
CA SER A 44 -27.54 -3.10 14.65
C SER A 44 -28.28 -1.84 14.22
N HIS A 45 -27.56 -0.72 14.10
CA HIS A 45 -28.07 0.51 13.52
C HIS A 45 -27.39 0.70 12.15
N PRO A 46 -28.12 0.56 11.03
CA PRO A 46 -27.58 0.78 9.69
C PRO A 46 -27.25 2.25 9.42
#